data_AF-A0A8S9ZGB2-F1
#
_entry.id   AF-A0A8S9ZGB2-F1
#
_cell.length_a   1.000
_cell.length_b   1.000
_cell.length_c   1.000
_cell.angle_alpha   90.00
_cell.angle_beta   90.00
_cell.angle_gamma   90.00
#
_symmetry.space_group_name_H-M   'P 1'
#
loop_
_entity.id
_entity.type
_entity.pdbx_description
1 polymer ?
#
loop_
_entity_poly.entity_id
_entity_poly.type
_entity_poly.pdbx_seq_one_letter_code
_entity_poly.pdbx_strand_id
1 'polypeptide(L)'
;MFHNTFQSGLLSILYSIGSKPLQIWDKNVRNGHIKRITDEDIHSLVIELMGANVSTTYISCPLDPKKTLGIKLPFFFMTVKNLSKYFTFEVQILDDKGTKRRFRASNFQSTTRVKPFICTMPLRLDKGWNQVQFNLSDFVKRAYGTSYVETLRVQIHANCRLRRVYFADRIYTEEELPAEFKLYLPVHHNRTQNNLEESSSSTK
;
A
#
# COMPACT_ATOMS: atom_id res chain seq x y z
N MET A 1 17.03 -8.67 5.69
CA MET A 1 16.09 -9.07 6.77
C MET A 1 15.39 -10.37 6.39
N PHE A 2 14.92 -10.48 5.15
CA PHE A 2 14.21 -11.64 4.61
C PHE A 2 15.08 -12.51 3.66
N HIS A 3 16.40 -12.29 3.61
CA HIS A 3 17.30 -13.04 2.72
C HIS A 3 17.26 -14.56 2.95
N ASN A 4 17.11 -14.99 4.21
CA ASN A 4 17.14 -16.39 4.61
C ASN A 4 15.75 -16.96 4.92
N THR A 5 14.69 -16.17 4.74
CA THR A 5 13.31 -16.64 4.93
C THR A 5 12.80 -17.22 3.63
N PHE A 6 11.98 -18.27 3.70
CA PHE A 6 11.28 -18.80 2.54
C PHE A 6 10.34 -17.74 1.96
N GLN A 7 10.56 -17.37 0.70
CA GLN A 7 9.77 -16.36 -0.02
C GLN A 7 9.00 -17.06 -1.14
N SER A 8 7.83 -17.58 -0.84
CA SER A 8 6.92 -18.19 -1.83
C SER A 8 5.49 -17.79 -1.53
N GLY A 9 4.71 -17.60 -2.59
CA GLY A 9 3.33 -17.12 -2.50
C GLY A 9 3.27 -15.67 -2.04
N LEU A 10 2.88 -15.44 -0.78
CA LEU A 10 2.58 -14.12 -0.23
C LEU A 10 3.47 -13.81 0.97
N LEU A 11 4.12 -12.64 0.95
CA LEU A 11 4.95 -12.15 2.06
C LEU A 11 4.43 -10.80 2.56
N SER A 12 3.77 -10.79 3.72
CA SER A 12 3.28 -9.57 4.35
C SER A 12 4.39 -8.86 5.14
N ILE A 13 4.56 -7.56 4.92
CA ILE A 13 5.50 -6.71 5.67
C ILE A 13 4.78 -5.72 6.60
N LEU A 14 3.47 -5.53 6.41
CA LEU A 14 2.64 -4.71 7.29
C LEU A 14 1.22 -5.24 7.30
N TYR A 15 0.69 -5.45 8.50
CA TYR A 15 -0.72 -5.76 8.71
C TYR A 15 -1.25 -4.98 9.91
N SER A 16 -2.23 -4.11 9.67
CA SER A 16 -2.75 -3.18 10.67
C SER A 16 -3.42 -3.84 11.87
N ILE A 17 -3.91 -5.09 11.75
CA ILE A 17 -4.63 -5.79 12.82
C ILE A 17 -3.68 -6.45 13.83
N GLY A 18 -2.42 -6.71 13.46
CA GLY A 18 -1.43 -7.34 14.36
C GLY A 18 -1.17 -6.55 15.65
N SER A 19 -0.62 -7.20 16.67
CA SER A 19 -0.33 -6.57 17.98
C SER A 19 0.67 -5.41 17.86
N LYS A 20 1.74 -5.60 17.07
CA LYS A 20 2.78 -4.58 16.80
C LYS A 20 2.99 -4.40 15.28
N PRO A 21 2.08 -3.68 14.60
CA PRO A 21 2.06 -3.66 13.13
C PRO A 21 3.24 -2.92 12.50
N LEU A 22 3.91 -2.05 13.26
CA LEU A 22 5.08 -1.26 12.82
C LEU A 22 6.39 -1.76 13.46
N GLN A 23 6.47 -3.02 13.88
CA GLN A 23 7.65 -3.56 14.58
C GLN A 23 8.95 -3.44 13.75
N ILE A 24 8.83 -3.62 12.42
CA ILE A 24 9.98 -3.58 11.49
C ILE A 24 10.08 -2.24 10.74
N TRP A 25 9.28 -1.25 11.12
CA TRP A 25 9.14 0.03 10.45
C TRP A 25 9.67 1.16 11.32
N ASP A 26 10.60 1.93 10.77
CA ASP A 26 10.99 3.22 11.31
C ASP A 26 9.87 4.25 11.10
N LYS A 27 9.72 5.16 12.06
CA LYS A 27 8.65 6.16 12.09
C LYS A 27 9.28 7.54 12.19
N ASN A 28 9.15 8.32 11.14
CA ASN A 28 9.54 9.72 11.16
C ASN A 28 8.29 10.59 11.11
N VAL A 29 8.12 11.46 12.09
CA VAL A 29 6.96 12.34 12.21
C VAL A 29 7.44 13.75 12.53
N ARG A 30 7.12 14.69 11.66
CA ARG A 30 7.24 16.13 11.92
C ARG A 30 5.94 16.80 11.52
N ASN A 31 5.32 17.53 12.44
CA ASN A 31 4.04 18.22 12.23
C ASN A 31 2.95 17.30 11.65
N GLY A 32 2.77 16.15 12.29
CA GLY A 32 1.85 15.09 11.88
C GLY A 32 1.62 14.06 12.98
N HIS A 33 0.93 12.98 12.64
CA HIS A 33 0.72 11.86 13.55
C HIS A 33 0.66 10.53 12.79
N ILE A 34 1.05 9.47 13.50
CA ILE A 34 0.83 8.08 13.09
C ILE A 34 -0.01 7.44 14.19
N LYS A 35 -1.26 7.07 13.86
CA LYS A 35 -2.20 6.50 14.82
C LYS A 35 -2.84 5.25 14.24
N ARG A 36 -3.25 4.34 15.12
CA ARG A 36 -4.09 3.21 14.75
C ARG A 36 -5.53 3.58 15.09
N ILE A 37 -6.41 3.57 14.09
CA ILE A 37 -7.81 3.96 14.20
C ILE A 37 -8.72 2.88 13.62
N THR A 38 -9.98 2.88 14.01
CA THR A 38 -11.00 2.05 13.35
C THR A 38 -11.57 2.85 12.17
N ASP A 39 -11.46 2.31 10.96
CA ASP A 39 -12.05 2.93 9.78
C ASP A 39 -13.53 2.53 9.67
N GLU A 40 -14.39 3.51 9.41
CA GLU A 40 -15.85 3.33 9.33
C GLU A 40 -16.25 2.48 8.12
N ASP A 41 -15.57 2.60 6.98
CA ASP A 41 -15.97 1.86 5.78
C ASP A 41 -15.72 0.37 5.95
N ILE A 42 -14.58 -0.05 6.52
CA ILE A 42 -14.23 -1.47 6.66
C ILE A 42 -14.46 -2.04 8.06
N HIS A 43 -14.90 -1.21 9.01
CA HIS A 43 -15.09 -1.56 10.43
C HIS A 43 -13.87 -2.29 11.03
N SER A 44 -12.66 -1.89 10.63
CA SER A 44 -11.43 -2.57 10.99
C SER A 44 -10.32 -1.59 11.33
N LEU A 45 -9.31 -2.08 12.05
CA LEU A 45 -8.19 -1.28 12.50
C LEU A 45 -7.24 -0.99 11.32
N VAL A 46 -6.89 0.27 11.14
CA VAL A 46 -6.00 0.78 10.10
C VAL A 46 -4.95 1.70 10.69
N ILE A 47 -3.82 1.84 10.01
CA ILE A 47 -2.78 2.79 10.39
C ILE A 47 -3.01 4.06 9.60
N GLU A 48 -3.38 5.13 10.28
CA GLU A 48 -3.49 6.46 9.71
C GLU A 48 -2.15 7.19 9.85
N LEU A 49 -1.64 7.68 8.72
CA LEU A 49 -0.48 8.56 8.65
C LEU A 49 -0.96 9.91 8.11
N MET A 50 -0.81 10.97 8.90
CA MET A 50 -1.24 12.31 8.52
C MET A 50 -0.13 13.31 8.83
N GLY A 51 0.04 14.31 7.98
CA GLY A 51 1.02 15.37 8.18
C GLY A 51 0.79 16.52 7.23
N ALA A 52 1.10 17.74 7.67
CA ALA A 52 0.96 18.93 6.83
C ALA A 52 1.87 18.86 5.59
N ASN A 53 3.08 18.34 5.74
CA ASN A 53 4.03 18.13 4.65
C ASN A 53 4.30 16.63 4.44
N VAL A 54 3.92 16.14 3.26
CA VAL A 54 4.07 14.74 2.81
C VAL A 54 5.50 14.23 2.96
N SER A 55 6.50 15.07 2.69
CA SER A 55 7.91 14.66 2.75
C SER A 55 8.44 14.43 4.17
N THR A 56 7.78 15.03 5.17
CA THR A 56 8.31 15.11 6.55
C THR A 56 7.77 14.07 7.50
N THR A 57 6.66 13.42 7.14
CA THR A 57 6.06 12.34 7.92
C THR A 57 5.96 11.10 7.03
N TYR A 58 6.65 10.03 7.42
CA TYR A 58 6.68 8.77 6.69
C TYR A 58 7.05 7.60 7.59
N ILE A 59 6.72 6.40 7.14
CA ILE A 59 7.26 5.15 7.69
C ILE A 59 8.20 4.52 6.68
N SER A 60 9.29 3.92 7.15
CA SER A 60 10.23 3.21 6.28
C SER A 60 10.59 1.84 6.82
N CYS A 61 10.66 0.85 5.94
CA CYS A 61 11.05 -0.52 6.26
C CYS A 61 12.26 -0.92 5.43
N PRO A 62 13.36 -1.39 6.05
CA PRO A 62 13.48 -1.80 7.46
C PRO A 62 13.76 -0.64 8.42
N LEU A 63 13.57 -0.90 9.73
CA LEU A 63 13.84 0.03 10.84
C LEU A 63 15.27 0.60 10.83
N ASP A 64 16.27 -0.24 10.52
CA ASP A 64 17.68 0.17 10.47
C ASP A 64 18.05 0.64 9.06
N PRO A 65 18.54 1.89 8.91
CA PRO A 65 18.98 2.43 7.62
C PRO A 65 20.09 1.63 6.93
N LYS A 66 20.88 0.85 7.66
CA LYS A 66 21.97 0.02 7.10
C LYS A 66 21.48 -1.34 6.62
N LYS A 67 20.31 -1.79 7.07
CA LYS A 67 19.73 -3.07 6.69
C LYS A 67 18.90 -2.95 5.42
N THR A 68 18.74 -4.08 4.74
CA THR A 68 17.88 -4.24 3.57
C THR A 68 16.79 -5.28 3.86
N LEU A 69 15.64 -5.15 3.19
CA LEU A 69 14.58 -6.15 3.20
C LEU A 69 15.10 -7.44 2.55
N GLY A 70 15.47 -7.35 1.27
CA GLY A 70 15.92 -8.47 0.43
C GLY A 70 14.78 -9.37 0.01
N ILE A 71 13.70 -8.77 -0.49
CA ILE A 71 12.53 -9.49 -0.97
C ILE A 71 12.66 -9.66 -2.48
N LYS A 72 12.66 -10.90 -2.97
CA LYS A 72 12.83 -11.28 -4.38
C LYS A 72 11.51 -11.40 -5.13
N LEU A 73 10.40 -11.27 -4.43
CA LEU A 73 9.06 -11.33 -5.02
C LEU A 73 8.83 -10.10 -5.93
N PRO A 74 8.34 -10.30 -7.17
CA PRO A 74 8.25 -9.25 -8.19
C PRO A 74 7.04 -8.31 -8.04
N PHE A 75 5.95 -8.76 -7.41
CA PHE A 75 4.74 -7.95 -7.26
C PHE A 75 4.67 -7.34 -5.86
N PHE A 76 4.48 -6.04 -5.79
CA PHE A 76 4.21 -5.30 -4.57
C PHE A 76 2.73 -4.89 -4.51
N PHE A 77 2.10 -5.15 -3.38
CA PHE A 77 0.70 -4.83 -3.13
C PHE A 77 0.56 -3.96 -1.90
N MET A 78 -0.28 -2.93 -2.01
CA MET A 78 -0.58 -2.02 -0.90
C MET A 78 -2.07 -1.70 -0.89
N THR A 79 -2.74 -1.97 0.24
CA THR A 79 -4.14 -1.60 0.47
C THR A 79 -4.19 -0.28 1.22
N VAL A 80 -4.62 0.77 0.52
CA VAL A 80 -4.58 2.16 0.99
C VAL A 80 -5.90 2.86 0.74
N LYS A 81 -6.38 3.66 1.71
CA LYS A 81 -7.53 4.56 1.53
C LYS A 81 -7.04 5.92 1.05
N ASN A 82 -7.66 6.40 -0.04
CA ASN A 82 -7.43 7.74 -0.56
C ASN A 82 -8.19 8.76 0.29
N LEU A 83 -7.46 9.69 0.91
CA LEU A 83 -8.01 10.78 1.72
C LEU A 83 -8.19 12.08 0.93
N SER A 84 -8.08 12.03 -0.41
CA SER A 84 -8.11 13.20 -1.30
C SER A 84 -7.06 14.26 -0.95
N LYS A 85 -5.91 13.81 -0.43
CA LYS A 85 -4.76 14.64 -0.05
C LYS A 85 -3.51 14.15 -0.76
N TYR A 86 -2.45 14.97 -0.80
CA TYR A 86 -1.20 14.56 -1.44
C TYR A 86 -0.56 13.37 -0.74
N PHE A 87 -0.29 12.33 -1.52
CA PHE A 87 0.25 11.05 -1.07
C PHE A 87 1.34 10.56 -2.02
N THR A 88 2.36 9.93 -1.46
CA THR A 88 3.43 9.30 -2.22
C THR A 88 4.02 8.10 -1.47
N PHE A 89 4.58 7.16 -2.20
CA PHE A 89 5.37 6.08 -1.65
C PHE A 89 6.59 5.83 -2.54
N GLU A 90 7.61 5.23 -1.93
CA GLU A 90 8.89 4.92 -2.56
C GLU A 90 9.26 3.46 -2.32
N VAL A 91 9.73 2.80 -3.38
CA VAL A 91 10.31 1.45 -3.31
C VAL A 91 11.72 1.50 -3.88
N GLN A 92 12.69 1.14 -3.06
CA GLN A 92 14.08 1.01 -3.48
C GLN A 92 14.36 -0.44 -3.85
N ILE A 93 14.91 -0.66 -5.05
CA ILE A 93 15.23 -1.98 -5.59
C ILE A 93 16.71 -2.09 -5.95
N LEU A 94 17.16 -3.31 -6.11
CA LEU A 94 18.44 -3.69 -6.68
C LEU A 94 18.21 -4.32 -8.06
N ASP A 95 18.99 -3.88 -9.05
CA ASP A 95 19.00 -4.50 -10.38
C ASP A 95 20.15 -5.52 -10.53
N ASP A 96 20.13 -6.26 -11.64
CA ASP A 96 21.15 -7.25 -12.01
C ASP A 96 22.54 -6.66 -12.25
N LYS A 97 22.63 -5.35 -12.49
CA LYS A 97 23.89 -4.60 -12.59
C LYS A 97 24.41 -4.11 -11.23
N GLY A 98 23.76 -4.49 -10.12
CA GLY A 98 24.14 -4.07 -8.77
C GLY A 98 23.85 -2.58 -8.47
N THR A 99 23.11 -1.90 -9.33
CA THR A 99 22.71 -0.51 -9.17
C THR A 99 21.42 -0.42 -8.35
N LYS A 100 21.45 0.44 -7.33
CA LYS A 100 20.26 0.72 -6.50
C LYS A 100 19.39 1.77 -7.20
N ARG A 101 18.13 1.43 -7.45
CA ARG A 101 17.16 2.32 -8.10
C ARG A 101 15.96 2.55 -7.22
N ARG A 102 15.28 3.68 -7.40
CA ARG A 102 14.12 4.06 -6.59
C ARG A 102 12.92 4.38 -7.46
N PHE A 103 11.81 3.71 -7.20
CA PHE A 103 10.53 4.02 -7.81
C PHE A 103 9.72 4.84 -6.83
N ARG A 104 9.30 6.04 -7.24
CA ARG A 104 8.42 6.91 -6.46
C ARG A 104 7.12 7.07 -7.22
N ALA A 105 6.01 6.68 -6.61
CA ALA A 105 4.68 6.93 -7.14
C ALA A 105 3.98 7.99 -6.30
N SER A 106 3.33 8.95 -6.95
CA SER A 106 2.73 10.11 -6.28
C SER A 106 1.48 10.59 -7.01
N ASN A 107 0.47 11.04 -6.27
CA ASN A 107 -0.79 11.49 -6.84
C ASN A 107 -0.82 12.96 -7.32
N PHE A 108 0.26 13.71 -7.09
CA PHE A 108 0.45 15.08 -7.58
C PHE A 108 1.40 15.16 -8.79
N GLN A 109 1.93 14.02 -9.25
CA GLN A 109 2.78 13.93 -10.42
C GLN A 109 1.92 13.55 -11.63
N SER A 110 2.02 14.28 -12.74
CA SER A 110 1.24 13.99 -13.96
C SER A 110 1.97 13.12 -14.97
N THR A 111 3.31 13.22 -15.02
CA THR A 111 4.14 12.57 -16.04
C THR A 111 5.18 11.65 -15.43
N THR A 112 5.37 10.47 -16.01
CA THR A 112 6.49 9.58 -15.66
C THR A 112 7.82 10.23 -16.08
N ARG A 113 8.80 10.24 -15.19
CA ARG A 113 10.16 10.73 -15.46
C ARG A 113 11.16 9.69 -15.00
N VAL A 114 12.02 9.26 -15.91
CA VAL A 114 13.06 8.28 -15.64
C VAL A 114 14.40 9.01 -15.55
N LYS A 115 15.02 8.96 -14.38
CA LYS A 115 16.41 9.38 -14.13
C LYS A 115 17.25 8.14 -13.77
N PRO A 116 18.59 8.18 -13.87
CA PRO A 116 19.44 7.02 -13.63
C PRO A 116 19.15 6.28 -12.32
N PHE A 117 18.92 7.00 -11.22
CA PHE A 117 18.69 6.38 -9.89
C PHE A 117 17.25 6.46 -9.39
N ILE A 118 16.38 7.22 -10.08
CA ILE A 118 15.00 7.43 -9.64
C ILE A 118 14.04 7.47 -10.83
N CYS A 119 12.95 6.71 -10.73
CA CYS A 119 11.81 6.78 -11.62
C CYS A 119 10.61 7.33 -10.84
N THR A 120 10.12 8.50 -11.23
CA THR A 120 8.93 9.11 -10.65
C THR A 120 7.73 8.86 -11.56
N MET A 121 6.63 8.35 -11.03
CA MET A 121 5.44 8.02 -11.80
C MET A 121 4.15 8.58 -11.18
N PRO A 122 3.15 8.90 -12.02
CA PRO A 122 1.82 9.29 -11.54
C PRO A 122 1.15 8.12 -10.82
N LEU A 123 0.45 8.41 -9.73
CA LEU A 123 -0.44 7.47 -9.04
C LEU A 123 -1.87 8.00 -9.10
N ARG A 124 -2.75 7.28 -9.77
CA ARG A 124 -4.19 7.56 -9.73
C ARG A 124 -4.82 6.67 -8.68
N LEU A 125 -5.59 7.27 -7.78
CA LEU A 125 -6.33 6.57 -6.74
C LEU A 125 -7.79 6.99 -6.85
N ASP A 126 -8.70 6.03 -6.81
CA ASP A 126 -10.12 6.29 -6.75
C ASP A 126 -10.53 6.73 -5.34
N LYS A 127 -11.79 7.18 -5.20
CA LYS A 127 -12.33 7.54 -3.88
C LYS A 127 -12.47 6.28 -3.02
N GLY A 128 -12.09 6.37 -1.75
CA GLY A 128 -12.21 5.26 -0.80
C GLY A 128 -11.01 4.32 -0.81
N TRP A 129 -11.26 3.03 -0.59
CA TRP A 129 -10.23 1.99 -0.48
C TRP A 129 -9.73 1.53 -1.85
N ASN A 130 -8.41 1.52 -2.02
CA ASN A 130 -7.73 1.13 -3.24
C ASN A 130 -6.71 0.03 -2.93
N GLN A 131 -6.57 -0.93 -3.85
CA GLN A 131 -5.46 -1.88 -3.84
C GLN A 131 -4.47 -1.49 -4.93
N VAL A 132 -3.35 -0.88 -4.53
CA VAL A 132 -2.26 -0.53 -5.43
C VAL A 132 -1.46 -1.80 -5.72
N GLN A 133 -1.39 -2.17 -6.99
CA GLN A 133 -0.59 -3.28 -7.49
C GLN A 133 0.59 -2.73 -8.28
N PHE A 134 1.77 -3.26 -8.02
CA PHE A 134 3.00 -2.72 -8.59
C PHE A 134 3.91 -3.83 -9.05
N ASN A 135 4.03 -4.01 -10.36
CA ASN A 135 4.92 -4.99 -10.96
C ASN A 135 6.34 -4.42 -11.05
N LEU A 136 7.15 -4.67 -10.00
CA LEU A 136 8.50 -4.14 -9.90
C LEU A 136 9.40 -4.68 -11.02
N SER A 137 9.28 -5.97 -11.35
CA SER A 137 10.08 -6.60 -12.40
C SER A 137 9.91 -5.91 -13.76
N ASP A 138 8.66 -5.69 -14.13
CA ASP A 138 8.29 -5.07 -15.40
C ASP A 138 8.65 -3.57 -15.42
N PHE A 139 8.52 -2.87 -14.29
CA PHE A 139 8.98 -1.48 -14.20
C PHE A 139 10.50 -1.32 -14.32
N VAL A 140 11.30 -2.21 -13.71
CA VAL A 140 12.76 -2.18 -13.88
C VAL A 140 13.13 -2.42 -15.34
N LYS A 141 12.50 -3.43 -15.97
CA LYS A 141 12.75 -3.76 -17.38
C LYS A 141 12.40 -2.62 -18.32
N ARG A 142 11.23 -1.99 -18.14
CA ARG A 142 10.79 -0.86 -18.98
C ARG A 142 11.59 0.43 -18.76
N ALA A 143 11.92 0.75 -17.51
CA ALA A 143 12.60 2.02 -17.20
C ALA A 143 14.10 1.98 -17.50
N TYR A 144 14.74 0.82 -17.32
CA TYR A 144 16.21 0.74 -17.33
C TYR A 144 16.78 -0.37 -18.22
N GLY A 145 15.94 -1.25 -18.77
CA GLY A 145 16.39 -2.39 -19.57
C GLY A 145 17.16 -3.44 -18.76
N THR A 146 17.01 -3.44 -17.44
CA THR A 146 17.67 -4.36 -16.50
C THR A 146 16.66 -5.29 -15.84
N SER A 147 17.14 -6.33 -15.16
CA SER A 147 16.28 -7.28 -14.44
C SER A 147 16.15 -6.88 -12.96
N TYR A 148 14.98 -7.11 -12.37
CA TYR A 148 14.76 -6.95 -10.94
C TYR A 148 15.38 -8.12 -10.17
N VAL A 149 16.16 -7.81 -9.13
CA VAL A 149 16.77 -8.81 -8.25
C VAL A 149 16.02 -8.86 -6.92
N GLU A 150 15.93 -7.73 -6.23
CA GLU A 150 15.25 -7.66 -4.94
C GLU A 150 14.83 -6.24 -4.55
N THR A 151 13.86 -6.15 -3.64
CA THR A 151 13.49 -4.93 -2.94
C THR A 151 14.32 -4.74 -1.69
N LEU A 152 14.93 -3.57 -1.58
CA LEU A 152 15.81 -3.17 -0.49
C LEU A 152 15.05 -2.42 0.62
N ARG A 153 14.15 -1.51 0.23
CA ARG A 153 13.44 -0.62 1.16
C ARG A 153 12.08 -0.20 0.61
N VAL A 154 11.11 -0.08 1.50
CA VAL A 154 9.81 0.53 1.22
C VAL A 154 9.63 1.72 2.14
N GLN A 155 9.18 2.85 1.61
CA GLN A 155 8.87 4.05 2.37
C GLN A 155 7.49 4.57 1.95
N ILE A 156 6.62 4.83 2.92
CA ILE A 156 5.24 5.28 2.69
C ILE A 156 5.07 6.61 3.42
N HIS A 157 4.64 7.64 2.69
CA HIS A 157 4.50 8.99 3.22
C HIS A 157 3.10 9.25 3.80
N ALA A 158 2.96 10.40 4.46
CA ALA A 158 1.73 10.86 5.07
C ALA A 158 0.56 11.05 4.08
N ASN A 159 -0.61 11.24 4.69
CA ASN A 159 -1.94 11.44 4.11
C ASN A 159 -2.55 10.19 3.48
N CYS A 160 -2.44 9.08 4.19
CA CYS A 160 -3.07 7.82 3.81
C CYS A 160 -3.53 7.03 5.03
N ARG A 161 -4.52 6.15 4.83
CA ARG A 161 -4.80 5.06 5.77
C ARG A 161 -4.36 3.75 5.15
N LEU A 162 -3.54 3.01 5.88
CA LEU A 162 -2.90 1.80 5.44
C LEU A 162 -3.46 0.59 6.19
N ARG A 163 -3.88 -0.43 5.45
CA ARG A 163 -4.37 -1.69 6.02
C ARG A 163 -3.33 -2.81 5.90
N ARG A 164 -2.77 -2.99 4.71
CA ARG A 164 -1.86 -4.09 4.42
C ARG A 164 -0.83 -3.71 3.36
N VAL A 165 0.39 -4.21 3.54
CA VAL A 165 1.45 -4.16 2.53
C VAL A 165 2.09 -5.54 2.45
N TYR A 166 2.12 -6.10 1.25
CA TYR A 166 2.68 -7.43 1.03
C TYR A 166 3.30 -7.54 -0.36
N PHE A 167 4.09 -8.58 -0.54
CA PHE A 167 4.65 -8.96 -1.83
C PHE A 167 4.09 -10.30 -2.27
N ALA A 168 4.06 -10.53 -3.58
CA ALA A 168 3.64 -11.79 -4.17
C ALA A 168 4.54 -12.21 -5.32
N ASP A 169 4.57 -13.52 -5.57
CA ASP A 169 5.23 -14.12 -6.74
C ASP A 169 4.45 -13.89 -8.05
N ARG A 170 3.11 -13.85 -7.98
CA ARG A 170 2.20 -13.59 -9.09
C ARG A 170 1.02 -12.70 -8.70
N ILE A 171 0.25 -12.27 -9.70
CA ILE A 171 -1.04 -11.61 -9.47
C ILE A 171 -2.06 -12.70 -9.13
N TYR A 172 -2.54 -12.69 -7.89
CA TYR A 172 -3.60 -13.59 -7.42
C TYR A 172 -4.97 -12.97 -7.70
N THR A 173 -5.93 -13.79 -8.10
CA THR A 173 -7.34 -13.39 -8.18
C THR A 173 -7.92 -13.29 -6.77
N GLU A 174 -9.06 -12.60 -6.63
CA GLU A 174 -9.72 -12.50 -5.32
C GLU A 174 -10.09 -13.87 -4.75
N GLU A 175 -10.38 -14.88 -5.57
CA GLU A 175 -10.73 -16.23 -5.11
C GLU A 175 -9.54 -16.96 -4.49
N GLU A 176 -8.36 -16.84 -5.09
CA GLU A 176 -7.12 -17.48 -4.63
C GLU A 176 -6.51 -16.80 -3.39
N LEU A 177 -6.84 -15.54 -3.14
CA LEU A 177 -6.35 -14.82 -1.98
C LEU A 177 -6.95 -15.40 -0.69
N PRO A 178 -6.15 -15.68 0.36
CA PRO A 178 -6.71 -16.02 1.66
C PRO A 178 -7.61 -14.88 2.17
N ALA A 179 -8.64 -15.20 2.96
CA ALA A 179 -9.61 -14.22 3.46
C ALA A 179 -8.95 -13.01 4.13
N GLU A 180 -7.81 -13.20 4.78
CA GLU A 180 -7.06 -12.11 5.42
C GLU A 180 -6.52 -11.07 4.43
N PHE A 181 -6.25 -11.46 3.19
CA PHE A 181 -5.72 -10.60 2.12
C PHE A 181 -6.84 -9.94 1.29
N LYS A 182 -8.10 -10.40 1.43
CA LYS A 182 -9.25 -9.80 0.74
C LYS A 182 -9.71 -8.53 1.45
N LEU A 183 -10.15 -7.55 0.66
CA LEU A 183 -10.80 -6.35 1.17
C LEU A 183 -12.32 -6.59 1.22
N TYR A 184 -12.83 -6.97 2.39
CA TYR A 184 -14.26 -6.97 2.62
C TYR A 184 -14.73 -5.57 2.99
N LEU A 185 -15.56 -4.98 2.12
CA LEU A 185 -16.41 -3.87 2.50
C LEU A 185 -17.68 -4.48 3.12
N PRO A 186 -18.13 -4.02 4.30
CA PRO A 186 -19.43 -4.37 4.84
C PRO A 186 -20.48 -3.95 3.82
N VAL A 187 -21.35 -4.89 3.44
CA VAL A 187 -22.51 -4.59 2.64
C VAL A 187 -23.41 -3.70 3.50
N HIS A 188 -23.57 -2.43 3.13
CA HIS A 188 -24.66 -1.63 3.67
C HIS A 188 -25.94 -2.32 3.23
N HIS A 189 -26.60 -3.00 4.16
CA HIS A 189 -27.96 -3.47 3.95
C HIS A 189 -28.81 -2.21 3.84
N ASN A 190 -29.06 -1.75 2.61
CA ASN A 190 -30.02 -0.69 2.34
C ASN A 190 -31.39 -1.20 2.81
N ARG A 191 -31.74 -0.82 4.04
CA ARG A 191 -33.06 -1.03 4.63
C ARG A 191 -34.03 -0.05 3.98
N THR A 192 -34.23 -0.18 2.67
CA THR A 192 -35.16 0.62 1.87
C THR A 192 -35.94 -0.32 0.95
N GLN A 193 -36.79 -1.14 1.56
CA GLN A 193 -37.94 -1.79 0.93
C GLN A 193 -38.76 -2.45 2.05
N ASN A 194 -39.48 -1.64 2.84
CA ASN A 194 -40.62 -2.11 3.66
C ASN A 194 -41.56 -1.00 4.16
N ASN A 195 -41.35 0.27 3.81
CA ASN A 195 -42.27 1.38 4.17
C ASN A 195 -43.18 1.84 3.01
N LEU A 196 -43.33 1.06 1.94
CA LEU A 196 -44.23 1.38 0.82
C LEU A 196 -45.46 0.46 0.71
N GLU A 197 -45.58 -0.57 1.56
CA GLU A 197 -46.77 -1.44 1.58
C GLU A 197 -47.76 -1.14 2.72
N GLU A 198 -47.42 -0.29 3.70
CA GLU A 198 -48.37 0.12 4.76
C GLU A 198 -49.21 1.35 4.43
N SER A 199 -48.92 2.08 3.34
CA SER A 199 -49.70 3.26 2.92
C SER A 199 -50.79 2.95 1.88
N SER A 200 -50.94 1.71 1.42
CA SER A 200 -51.97 1.31 0.44
C SER A 200 -53.14 0.50 1.05
N SER A 201 -53.12 0.20 2.34
CA SER A 201 -54.20 -0.53 3.04
C SER A 201 -55.07 0.36 3.95
N SER A 202 -54.88 1.68 3.93
CA SER A 202 -55.59 2.64 4.78
C SER A 202 -56.18 3.83 4.03
N THR A 203 -56.77 3.60 2.85
CA THR A 203 -57.81 4.51 2.33
C THR A 203 -58.86 3.71 1.56
N LYS A 204 -60.11 3.95 1.99
CA LYS A 204 -61.41 3.47 1.50
C LYS A 204 -61.51 3.14 0.01
#